data_AF-H6RQ80-F1
#
_entry.id   AF-H6RQ80-F1
#
_cell.length_a   1.000
_cell.length_b   1.000
_cell.length_c   1.000
_cell.angle_alpha   90.00
_cell.angle_beta   90.00
_cell.angle_gamma   90.00
#
_symmetry.space_group_name_H-M   'P 1'
#
loop_
_entity.id
_entity.type
_entity.pdbx_description
1 polymer ?
#
loop_
_entity_poly.entity_id
_entity_poly.type
_entity_poly.pdbx_seq_one_letter_code
_entity_poly.pdbx_strand_id
1 'polypeptide(L)' 'MRAVQITRFGGPEVLDVVDIPEPEAGPGQQLYDVSTAGINYADTHHRMS' A
#
# COMPACT_ATOMS: atom_id res chain seq x y z
N MET A 1 11.45 3.74 0.13
CA MET A 1 10.86 2.56 0.81
C MET A 1 10.21 1.60 -0.16
N ARG A 2 10.11 0.31 0.20
CA ARG A 2 9.33 -0.69 -0.54
C ARG A 2 7.85 -0.58 -0.17
N ALA A 3 6.97 -0.69 -1.15
CA ALA A 3 5.52 -0.66 -0.96
C ALA A 3 4.81 -1.66 -1.88
N VAL A 4 3.62 -2.10 -1.48
CA VAL A 4 2.68 -2.80 -2.38
C VAL A 4 1.74 -1.76 -2.97
N GLN A 5 1.65 -1.65 -4.29
CA GLN A 5 0.75 -0.75 -5.00
C GLN A 5 -0.23 -1.51 -5.88
N ILE A 6 -1.43 -0.96 -6.01
CA ILE A 6 -2.45 -1.36 -6.98
C ILE A 6 -2.71 -0.16 -7.87
N THR A 7 -2.44 -0.27 -9.17
CA THR A 7 -2.61 0.83 -10.15
C THR A 7 -3.72 0.57 -11.16
N ARG A 8 -4.33 -0.62 -11.12
CA ARG A 8 -5.44 -1.05 -11.98
C ARG A 8 -6.30 -2.08 -11.25
N PHE A 9 -7.57 -2.19 -11.64
CA PHE A 9 -8.45 -3.25 -11.13
C PHE A 9 -7.98 -4.63 -11.60
N GLY A 10 -8.14 -5.65 -10.75
CA GLY A 10 -7.84 -7.05 -11.09
C GLY A 10 -7.80 -7.96 -9.87
N GLY A 11 -7.38 -9.21 -10.10
CA GLY A 11 -7.10 -10.18 -9.04
C GLY A 11 -5.73 -9.92 -8.39
N PRO A 12 -5.21 -10.87 -7.59
CA PRO A 12 -3.93 -10.71 -6.89
C PRO A 12 -2.73 -10.33 -7.78
N GLU A 13 -2.80 -10.62 -9.08
CA GLU A 13 -1.79 -10.28 -10.10
C GLU A 13 -1.56 -8.78 -10.31
N VAL A 14 -2.38 -7.91 -9.71
CA VAL A 14 -2.20 -6.45 -9.77
C VAL A 14 -1.49 -5.86 -8.55
N LEU A 15 -1.09 -6.71 -7.59
CA LEU A 15 -0.31 -6.31 -6.42
C LEU A 15 1.17 -6.23 -6.79
N ASP A 16 1.65 -5.01 -7.07
CA ASP A 16 3.04 -4.78 -7.45
C ASP A 16 3.87 -4.33 -6.26
N VAL A 17 4.99 -5.02 -6.00
CA VAL A 17 6.00 -4.55 -5.04
C VAL A 17 6.93 -3.60 -5.75
N VAL A 18 6.88 -2.33 -5.36
CA VAL A 18 7.62 -1.24 -5.97
C VAL A 18 8.48 -0.50 -4.95
N ASP A 19 9.54 0.15 -5.43
CA ASP A 19 10.29 1.13 -4.65
C ASP A 19 9.72 2.52 -4.91
N ILE A 20 9.42 3.25 -3.83
CA ILE A 20 8.96 4.64 -3.85
C ILE A 20 9.88 5.52 -2.99
N PRO A 21 9.88 6.85 -3.19
CA PRO A 21 10.59 7.77 -2.30
C PRO A 21 10.16 7.57 -0.83
N GLU A 22 11.08 7.84 0.10
CA GLU A 22 10.73 7.89 1.52
C GLU A 22 9.73 9.04 1.75
N PRO A 23 8.64 8.80 2.52
CA PRO A 23 7.69 9.85 2.86
C PRO A 23 8.28 10.80 3.90
N GLU A 24 7.82 12.05 3.88
CA GLU A 24 8.13 13.08 4.89
C GLU A 24 6.87 13.45 5.67
N ALA A 25 6.99 13.57 7.00
CA ALA A 25 5.87 14.01 7.83
C ALA A 25 5.67 15.53 7.73
N GLY A 26 4.48 15.97 7.35
CA GLY A 26 4.07 17.38 7.41
C GLY A 26 3.65 17.83 8.82
N PRO A 27 3.25 19.11 9.00
CA PRO A 27 2.79 19.62 10.28
C PRO A 27 1.64 18.80 10.86
N GLY A 28 1.81 18.31 12.09
CA GLY A 28 0.81 17.49 12.79
C GLY A 28 0.73 16.02 12.36
N GLN A 29 1.60 15.58 11.45
CA GLN A 29 1.70 14.17 11.03
C GLN A 29 2.83 13.46 11.77
N GLN A 30 2.72 12.14 11.87
CA GLN A 30 3.76 11.27 12.41
C GLN A 30 4.15 10.25 11.34
N LEU A 31 5.45 10.11 11.11
CA LEU A 31 6.01 9.04 10.29
C LEU A 31 6.35 7.84 11.17
N TYR A 32 6.05 6.64 10.67
CA TYR A 32 6.28 5.36 11.35
C TYR A 32 7.07 4.42 10.45
N ASP A 33 8.02 3.70 11.05
CA ASP A 33 8.65 2.54 10.41
C ASP A 33 7.75 1.32 10.60
N VAL A 34 7.32 0.69 9.50
CA VAL A 34 6.33 -0.38 9.49
C VAL A 34 7.04 -1.73 9.51
N SER A 35 7.03 -2.40 10.67
CA SER A 35 7.59 -3.75 10.81
C SER A 35 6.65 -4.86 10.31
N THR A 36 5.33 -4.61 10.37
CA THR A 36 4.28 -5.61 10.07
C THR A 36 3.03 -4.92 9.53
N ALA A 37 2.40 -5.53 8.53
CA ALA A 37 1.08 -5.15 8.04
C ALA A 37 0.12 -6.35 8.10
N GLY A 38 -1.12 -6.11 8.55
CA GLY A 38 -2.19 -7.11 8.54
C GLY A 38 -2.96 -7.07 7.23
N ILE A 39 -3.55 -8.21 6.84
CA ILE A 39 -4.45 -8.31 5.69
C ILE A 39 -5.88 -8.53 6.18
N ASN A 40 -6.81 -7.77 5.63
CA ASN A 40 -8.23 -7.85 5.90
C ASN A 40 -8.99 -8.33 4.65
N TYR A 41 -10.19 -8.89 4.84
CA TYR A 41 -11.04 -9.27 3.71
C TYR A 41 -11.38 -8.07 2.81
N ALA A 42 -11.51 -6.88 3.40
CA ALA A 42 -11.76 -5.63 2.68
C ALA A 42 -10.69 -5.29 1.63
N ASP A 43 -9.44 -5.74 1.81
CA ASP A 43 -8.35 -5.47 0.85
C ASP A 43 -8.64 -6.06 -0.53
N THR A 44 -9.49 -7.09 -0.57
CA THR A 44 -9.92 -7.75 -1.79
C THR A 44 -11.00 -6.99 -2.58
N HIS A 45 -11.54 -5.89 -2.06
CA HIS A 45 -12.63 -5.17 -2.71
C HIS A 45 -12.18 -4.37 -3.94
N HIS A 46 -10.87 -4.16 -4.11
CA HIS A 46 -10.27 -3.47 -5.27
C HIS A 46 -10.34 -4.27 -6.60
N ARG A 47 -11.13 -5.35 -6.65
CA ARG A 47 -11.29 -6.24 -7.82
C ARG A 47 -12.24 -5.69 -8.88
N MET A 48 -13.15 -4.79 -8.53
CA MET A 48 -14.28 -4.40 -9.39
C MET A 48 -14.40 -2.88 -9.47
N SER A 49 -14.64 -2.37 -10.68
CA SER A 49 -14.89 -0.96 -10.99
C SER A 49 -16.16 -0.43 -10.33
#